data_AF-A0A5E6NT88-F1
#
_entry.id   AF-A0A5E6NT88-F1
#
_cell.length_a   1.000
_cell.length_b   1.000
_cell.length_c   1.000
_cell.angle_alpha   90.00
_cell.angle_beta   90.00
_cell.angle_gamma   90.00
#
_symmetry.space_group_name_H-M   'P 1'
#
loop_
_entity.id
_entity.type
_entity.pdbx_description
1 polymer ?
#
loop_
_entity_poly.entity_id
_entity_poly.type
_entity_poly.pdbx_seq_one_letter_code
_entity_poly.pdbx_strand_id
1 'polypeptide(L)'
;MSENCQSEIMEIIEKALQLNAGVLKTNSSAEMMDDWDSLGQLSILVALDKYFEGKISGISAMAGANSVPKILAILKENSIC
;
A
#
# COMPACT_ATOMS: atom_id res chain seq x y z
N MET A 1 -1.40 -14.20 -7.03
CA MET A 1 -1.39 -13.72 -5.64
C MET A 1 -1.53 -14.91 -4.71
N SER A 2 -0.47 -15.24 -3.99
CA SER A 2 -0.58 -16.01 -2.75
C SER A 2 -1.40 -15.17 -1.75
N GLU A 3 -2.33 -15.78 -1.02
CA GLU A 3 -3.15 -15.09 0.01
C GLU A 3 -2.29 -14.33 1.03
N ASN A 4 -1.06 -14.78 1.25
CA ASN A 4 -0.10 -14.15 2.15
C ASN A 4 0.26 -12.71 1.75
N CYS A 5 0.48 -12.45 0.45
CA CYS A 5 0.95 -11.13 0.05
C CYS A 5 -0.11 -10.05 0.29
N GLN A 6 -1.37 -10.32 -0.04
CA GLN A 6 -2.42 -9.33 0.16
C GLN A 6 -2.53 -8.91 1.63
N SER A 7 -2.52 -9.90 2.54
CA SER A 7 -2.57 -9.67 3.98
C SER A 7 -1.35 -8.88 4.47
N GLU A 8 -0.15 -9.23 4.00
CA GLU A 8 1.08 -8.48 4.31
C GLU A 8 1.00 -7.02 3.86
N ILE A 9 0.53 -6.75 2.63
CA ILE A 9 0.34 -5.39 2.12
C ILE A 9 -0.64 -4.60 2.98
N MET A 10 -1.77 -5.23 3.35
CA MET A 10 -2.76 -4.59 4.20
C MET A 10 -2.17 -4.22 5.56
N GLU A 11 -1.44 -5.14 6.20
CA GLU A 11 -0.78 -4.86 7.48
C GLU A 11 0.26 -3.73 7.38
N ILE A 12 1.01 -3.67 6.28
CA ILE A 12 2.02 -2.62 6.06
C ILE A 12 1.33 -1.26 5.95
N ILE A 13 0.23 -1.19 5.19
CA ILE A 13 -0.54 0.06 5.03
C ILE A 13 -1.15 0.49 6.37
N GLU A 14 -1.74 -0.44 7.13
CA GLU A 14 -2.29 -0.13 8.46
C GLU A 14 -1.20 0.42 9.41
N LYS A 15 -0.03 -0.21 9.45
CA LYS A 15 1.10 0.26 10.25
C LYS A 15 1.60 1.63 9.80
N ALA A 16 1.66 1.87 8.48
CA ALA A 16 2.12 3.14 7.91
C ALA A 16 1.16 4.30 8.23
N LEU A 17 -0.15 4.03 8.24
CA LEU A 17 -1.20 4.97 8.60
C LEU A 17 -1.50 5.02 10.11
N GLN A 18 -0.74 4.28 10.93
CA GLN A 18 -0.95 4.17 12.38
C GLN A 18 -2.37 3.74 12.78
N LEU A 19 -2.99 2.89 11.95
CA LEU A 19 -4.33 2.37 12.15
C LEU A 19 -4.32 1.14 13.07
N ASN A 20 -5.45 0.89 13.72
CA ASN A 20 -5.68 -0.38 14.39
C ASN A 20 -5.84 -1.51 13.35
N ALA A 21 -5.38 -2.71 13.71
CA ALA A 21 -5.46 -3.88 12.85
C ALA A 21 -6.91 -4.19 12.42
N GLY A 22 -7.12 -4.41 11.12
CA GLY A 22 -8.41 -4.74 10.53
C GLY A 22 -9.32 -3.54 10.23
N VAL A 23 -8.86 -2.30 10.44
CA VAL A 23 -9.58 -1.08 10.01
C VAL A 23 -9.54 -0.94 8.51
N LEU A 24 -8.39 -1.19 7.88
CA LEU A 24 -8.22 -1.09 6.43
C LEU A 24 -8.98 -2.22 5.74
N LYS A 25 -9.69 -1.88 4.66
CA LYS A 25 -10.41 -2.85 3.82
C LYS A 25 -9.76 -2.90 2.44
N THR A 26 -10.01 -3.98 1.73
CA THR A 26 -9.44 -4.20 0.39
C THR A 26 -9.92 -3.19 -0.64
N ASN A 27 -11.04 -2.52 -0.40
CA ASN A 27 -11.56 -1.45 -1.24
C ASN A 27 -11.18 -0.03 -0.75
N SER A 28 -10.48 0.10 0.38
CA SER A 28 -10.11 1.39 0.97
C SER A 28 -9.26 2.27 0.03
N SER A 29 -9.43 3.57 0.17
CA SER A 29 -8.74 4.60 -0.62
C SER A 29 -8.51 5.87 0.20
N ALA A 30 -7.64 6.73 -0.32
CA ALA A 30 -7.39 8.07 0.22
C ALA A 30 -8.65 8.94 0.32
N GLU A 31 -9.64 8.71 -0.53
CA GLU A 31 -10.91 9.45 -0.50
C GLU A 31 -11.84 9.01 0.65
N MET A 32 -11.67 7.80 1.17
CA MET A 32 -12.53 7.24 2.21
C MET A 32 -11.89 7.29 3.61
N MET A 33 -10.61 7.67 3.70
CA MET A 33 -9.83 7.59 4.93
C MET A 33 -9.04 8.88 5.15
N ASP A 34 -9.39 9.63 6.19
CA ASP A 34 -8.74 10.90 6.52
C ASP A 34 -7.25 10.72 6.83
N ASP A 35 -6.85 9.58 7.42
CA ASP A 35 -5.45 9.26 7.72
C ASP A 35 -4.60 9.07 6.46
N TRP A 36 -5.23 8.77 5.33
CA TRP A 36 -4.57 8.57 4.05
C TRP A 36 -4.50 9.88 3.25
N ASP A 37 -3.87 10.89 3.86
CA ASP A 37 -3.58 12.18 3.24
C ASP A 37 -2.25 12.14 2.45
N SER A 38 -1.65 13.31 2.19
CA SER A 38 -0.35 13.39 1.50
C SER A 38 0.81 12.79 2.31
N LEU A 39 0.80 12.93 3.64
CA LEU A 39 1.83 12.35 4.52
C LEU A 39 1.59 10.86 4.76
N GLY A 40 0.33 10.45 4.87
CA GLY A 40 -0.09 9.05 4.91
C GLY A 40 0.32 8.31 3.64
N GLN A 41 0.06 8.89 2.45
CA GLN A 41 0.52 8.33 1.17
C GLN A 41 2.05 8.15 1.15
N LEU A 42 2.81 9.17 1.56
CA LEU A 42 4.27 9.08 1.60
C LEU A 42 4.72 7.97 2.56
N SER A 43 4.08 7.87 3.73
CA SER A 43 4.38 6.84 4.73
C SER A 43 4.13 5.44 4.18
N ILE A 44 3.03 5.24 3.45
CA ILE A 44 2.73 3.97 2.76
C ILE A 44 3.83 3.65 1.75
N LEU A 45 4.20 4.60 0.88
CA LEU A 45 5.22 4.37 -0.14
C LEU A 45 6.56 3.99 0.47
N VAL A 46 7.00 4.70 1.51
CA VAL A 46 8.25 4.41 2.22
C VAL A 46 8.20 3.03 2.88
N ALA A 47 7.08 2.69 3.54
CA ALA A 47 6.93 1.41 4.22
C ALA A 47 6.94 0.23 3.25
N LEU A 48 6.22 0.34 2.13
CA LEU A 48 6.21 -0.65 1.07
C LEU A 48 7.58 -0.78 0.42
N ASP A 49 8.22 0.33 0.06
CA ASP A 49 9.54 0.28 -0.57
C ASP A 49 10.60 -0.35 0.34
N LYS A 50 10.56 -0.05 1.64
CA LYS A 50 11.40 -0.71 2.64
C LYS A 50 11.13 -2.22 2.73
N TYR A 51 9.85 -2.63 2.72
CA TYR A 51 9.48 -4.05 2.78
C TYR A 51 9.97 -4.82 1.55
N PHE A 52 9.89 -4.21 0.38
CA PHE A 52 10.34 -4.81 -0.88
C PHE A 52 11.78 -4.45 -1.25
N GLU A 53 12.59 -4.00 -0.30
CA GLU A 53 14.03 -3.75 -0.47
C GLU A 53 14.36 -2.78 -1.63
N GLY A 54 13.56 -1.73 -1.79
CA GLY A 54 13.79 -0.68 -2.80
C GLY A 54 13.14 -0.95 -4.16
N LYS A 55 12.48 -2.10 -4.36
CA LYS A 55 11.90 -2.49 -5.66
C LYS A 55 10.75 -1.59 -6.13
N ILE A 56 10.14 -0.83 -5.24
CA ILE A 56 8.99 0.03 -5.56
C ILE A 56 9.42 1.42 -6.03
N SER A 57 10.55 1.92 -5.55
CA SER A 57 11.08 3.25 -5.90
C SER A 57 11.21 3.52 -7.40
N GLY A 58 11.43 2.47 -8.21
CA GLY A 58 11.50 2.55 -9.68
C GLY A 58 10.14 2.55 -10.40
N ILE A 59 9.03 2.31 -9.69
CA ILE A 59 7.70 2.16 -10.27
C ILE A 59 6.94 3.49 -10.18
N SER A 60 7.00 4.30 -11.23
CA SER A 60 6.36 5.62 -11.28
C SER A 60 4.84 5.58 -11.00
N ALA A 61 4.17 4.49 -11.38
CA ALA A 61 2.74 4.30 -11.12
C ALA A 61 2.40 4.25 -9.62
N MET A 62 3.34 3.83 -8.75
CA MET A 62 3.10 3.76 -7.31
C MET A 62 2.90 5.12 -6.66
N ALA A 63 3.51 6.18 -7.19
CA ALA A 63 3.30 7.54 -6.69
C ALA A 63 1.82 7.97 -6.75
N GLY A 64 1.05 7.44 -7.71
CA GLY A 64 -0.38 7.69 -7.85
C GLY A 64 -1.28 6.61 -7.25
N ALA A 65 -0.74 5.63 -6.51
CA ALA A 65 -1.49 4.50 -5.96
C ALA A 65 -2.22 4.91 -4.67
N ASN A 66 -3.34 5.60 -4.82
CA ASN A 66 -4.15 6.18 -3.76
C ASN A 66 -5.28 5.25 -3.25
N SER A 67 -5.20 3.96 -3.54
CA SER A 67 -6.16 2.96 -3.06
C SER A 67 -5.53 1.58 -2.95
N VAL A 68 -6.04 0.76 -2.04
CA VAL A 68 -5.57 -0.63 -1.85
C VAL A 68 -5.66 -1.44 -3.14
N PRO A 69 -6.78 -1.41 -3.91
CA PRO A 69 -6.85 -2.12 -5.18
C PRO A 69 -5.77 -1.69 -6.18
N LYS A 70 -5.47 -0.38 -6.23
CA LYS A 70 -4.48 0.16 -7.16
C LYS A 70 -3.05 -0.24 -6.78
N ILE A 71 -2.73 -0.20 -5.48
CA ILE A 71 -1.45 -0.70 -4.95
C ILE A 71 -1.28 -2.18 -5.34
N LEU A 72 -2.27 -3.03 -5.04
CA LEU A 72 -2.21 -4.46 -5.34
C LEU A 72 -2.08 -4.74 -6.84
N ALA A 73 -2.81 -3.99 -7.68
CA ALA A 73 -2.72 -4.11 -9.13
C ALA A 73 -1.30 -3.80 -9.64
N ILE A 74 -0.70 -2.71 -9.18
CA ILE A 74 0.65 -2.31 -9.62
C ILE A 74 1.71 -3.33 -9.17
N LEU A 75 1.63 -3.81 -7.93
CA LEU A 75 2.52 -4.86 -7.42
C LEU A 75 2.42 -6.13 -8.27
N LYS A 76 1.20 -6.46 -8.69
CA LYS A 76 0.91 -7.61 -9.56
C LYS A 76 1.48 -7.46 -10.96
N GLU A 77 1.28 -6.31 -11.58
CA GLU A 77 1.79 -6.00 -12.92
C GLU A 77 3.33 -6.04 -12.97
N ASN A 78 3.99 -5.76 -11.84
CA ASN A 78 5.45 -5.78 -11.71
C ASN A 78 6.00 -7.10 -11.15
N SER A 79 5.17 -8.15 -10.98
CA SER A 79 5.58 -9.46 -10.44
C SER A 79 6.26 -9.40 -9.07
N ILE A 80 5.93 -8.39 -8.26
CA ILE A 80 6.36 -8.29 -6.86
C ILE A 80 5.46 -9.17 -5.98
N CYS A 81 4.17 -9.20 -6.33
CA CYS A 81 3.12 -10.12 -5.87
C CYS A 81 2.18 -10.46 -7.05
#